data_AF-A0A2S4XJU1-F1
#
_entry.id   AF-A0A2S4XJU1-F1
#
_cell.length_a   1.000
_cell.length_b   1.000
_cell.length_c   1.000
_cell.angle_alpha   90.00
_cell.angle_beta   90.00
_cell.angle_gamma   90.00
#
_symmetry.space_group_name_H-M   'P 1'
#
loop_
_entity.id
_entity.type
_entity.pdbx_description
1 polymer ?
#
loop_
_entity_poly.entity_id
_entity_poly.type
_entity_poly.pdbx_seq_one_letter_code
_entity_poly.pdbx_strand_id
1 'polypeptide(L)'
;LTELFQMKELLEGAAARLLAFRGNVPETELLEANMRAADEAVRAGDAERYAALVHEFHDLLVRGADNGKLEAHYRTLMNQLAYARLVRTSLSRPGRLSESDNEHHRVLALILAKDGDGAERVMREHVRFSHQALMAEMDREG
;
A
#
# COMPACT_ATOMS: atom_id res chain seq x y z
N LEU A 1 8.30 9.96 -12.45
CA LEU A 1 7.23 9.17 -11.77
C LEU A 1 7.67 7.73 -11.54
N THR A 2 8.13 7.04 -12.58
CA THR A 2 8.67 5.67 -12.49
C THR A 2 9.70 5.48 -11.39
N GLU A 3 10.71 6.34 -11.31
CA GLU A 3 11.78 6.25 -10.29
C GLU A 3 11.23 6.39 -8.86
N LEU A 4 10.22 7.25 -8.67
CA LEU A 4 9.56 7.42 -7.37
C LEU A 4 8.80 6.15 -6.98
N PHE A 5 8.12 5.49 -7.92
CA PHE A 5 7.46 4.21 -7.67
C PHE A 5 8.45 3.06 -7.43
N GLN A 6 9.60 3.05 -8.10
CA GLN A 6 10.67 2.08 -7.82
C GLN A 6 11.21 2.24 -6.39
N MET A 7 11.37 3.49 -5.93
CA MET A 7 11.76 3.76 -4.54
C MET A 7 10.65 3.38 -3.54
N LYS A 8 9.38 3.66 -3.87
CA LYS A 8 8.22 3.26 -3.04
C LYS A 8 8.18 1.74 -2.89
N GLU A 9 8.35 1.02 -4.00
CA GLU A 9 8.37 -0.45 -4.05
C GLU A 9 9.46 -1.00 -3.10
N LEU A 10 10.68 -0.46 -3.17
CA LEU A 10 11.78 -0.87 -2.32
C LEU A 10 11.50 -0.61 -0.83
N LEU A 11 11.02 0.58 -0.50
CA LEU A 11 10.79 0.99 0.89
C LEU A 11 9.63 0.23 1.53
N GLU A 12 8.50 0.08 0.84
CA GLU A 12 7.34 -0.62 1.37
C GLU A 12 7.55 -2.13 1.43
N GLY A 13 8.26 -2.71 0.45
CA GLY A 13 8.66 -4.11 0.52
C GLY A 13 9.51 -4.40 1.76
N ALA A 14 10.53 -3.56 1.99
CA ALA A 14 11.37 -3.69 3.18
C ALA A 14 10.58 -3.47 4.48
N ALA A 15 9.66 -2.50 4.51
CA ALA A 15 8.81 -2.24 5.67
C ALA A 15 7.88 -3.42 5.98
N ALA A 16 7.27 -4.04 4.96
CA ALA A 16 6.40 -5.21 5.13
C ALA A 16 7.17 -6.37 5.78
N ARG A 17 8.39 -6.63 5.33
CA ARG A 17 9.27 -7.65 5.92
C ARG A 17 9.66 -7.35 7.36
N LEU A 18 10.07 -6.11 7.62
CA LEU A 18 10.47 -5.68 8.97
C LEU A 18 9.30 -5.80 9.95
N LEU A 19 8.10 -5.38 9.54
CA LEU A 19 6.89 -5.53 10.34
C LEU A 19 6.53 -7.00 10.58
N ALA A 20 6.64 -7.87 9.57
CA ALA A 20 6.43 -9.31 9.73
C ALA A 20 7.35 -9.92 10.81
N PHE A 21 8.62 -9.49 10.88
CA PHE A 21 9.55 -9.95 11.92
C PHE A 21 9.21 -9.46 13.32
N ARG A 22 8.57 -8.29 13.45
CA ARG A 22 8.10 -7.79 14.74
C ARG A 22 6.91 -8.58 15.26
N GLY A 23 6.08 -9.13 14.38
CA GLY A 23 4.88 -9.86 14.75
C GLY A 23 3.81 -8.92 15.30
N ASN A 24 3.14 -9.32 16.38
CA ASN A 24 2.00 -8.59 16.92
C ASN A 24 2.48 -7.31 17.63
N VAL A 25 2.19 -6.17 17.03
CA VAL A 25 2.45 -4.83 17.55
C VAL A 25 1.16 -3.99 17.41
N PRO A 26 1.02 -2.85 18.11
CA PRO A 26 -0.18 -2.03 17.97
C PRO A 26 -0.54 -1.69 16.51
N GLU A 27 0.47 -1.51 15.64
CA GLU A 27 0.27 -1.24 14.22
C GLU A 27 -0.38 -2.40 13.46
N THR A 28 -0.16 -3.67 13.84
CA THR A 28 -0.83 -4.80 13.17
C THR A 28 -2.33 -4.84 13.51
N GLU A 29 -2.71 -4.51 14.75
CA GLU A 29 -4.12 -4.40 15.14
C GLU A 29 -4.83 -3.25 14.39
N LEU A 30 -4.12 -2.13 14.22
CA LEU A 30 -4.61 -0.99 13.42
C LEU A 30 -4.74 -1.34 11.94
N LEU A 31 -3.79 -2.10 11.37
CA LEU A 31 -3.89 -2.59 9.99
C LEU A 31 -5.10 -3.50 9.79
N GLU A 32 -5.36 -4.42 10.72
CA GLU A 32 -6.56 -5.26 10.66
C GLU A 32 -7.85 -4.44 10.72
N ALA A 33 -7.90 -3.41 11.58
CA ALA A 33 -9.04 -2.50 11.65
C ALA A 33 -9.21 -1.66 10.38
N ASN A 34 -8.11 -1.14 9.84
CA ASN A 34 -8.09 -0.40 8.58
C ASN A 34 -8.59 -1.26 7.42
N MET A 35 -8.16 -2.52 7.31
CA MET A 35 -8.62 -3.43 6.26
C MET A 35 -10.11 -3.77 6.36
N ARG A 36 -10.66 -3.94 7.57
CA ARG A 36 -12.12 -4.11 7.73
C ARG A 36 -12.91 -2.89 7.22
N ALA A 37 -12.40 -1.68 7.47
CA ALA A 37 -13.00 -0.46 6.94
C ALA A 37 -12.81 -0.34 5.42
N ALA A 38 -11.69 -0.83 4.89
CA ALA A 38 -11.43 -0.87 3.45
C ALA A 38 -12.44 -1.80 2.74
N ASP A 39 -12.71 -2.97 3.33
CA ASP A 39 -13.73 -3.91 2.82
C ASP A 39 -15.12 -3.26 2.73
N GLU A 40 -15.49 -2.46 3.73
CA GLU A 40 -16.74 -1.70 3.74
C GLU A 40 -16.79 -0.67 2.61
N ALA A 41 -15.71 0.07 2.41
CA ALA A 41 -15.59 1.05 1.33
C ALA A 41 -15.67 0.39 -0.05
N VAL A 42 -14.99 -0.76 -0.25
CA VAL A 42 -15.08 -1.54 -1.50
C VAL A 42 -16.49 -2.04 -1.75
N ARG A 43 -17.17 -2.60 -0.74
CA ARG A 43 -18.57 -3.06 -0.87
C ARG A 43 -19.53 -1.92 -1.21
N ALA A 44 -19.28 -0.71 -0.72
CA ALA A 44 -20.06 0.47 -1.02
C ALA A 44 -19.70 1.14 -2.36
N GLY A 45 -18.62 0.72 -3.02
CA GLY A 45 -18.08 1.39 -4.20
C GLY A 45 -17.48 2.77 -3.89
N ASP A 46 -17.14 3.04 -2.63
CA ASP A 46 -16.61 4.33 -2.17
C ASP A 46 -15.09 4.39 -2.37
N ALA A 47 -14.69 4.72 -3.60
CA ALA A 47 -13.29 4.84 -3.99
C ALA A 47 -12.55 5.97 -3.24
N GLU A 48 -13.25 7.03 -2.80
CA GLU A 48 -12.64 8.13 -2.06
C GLU A 48 -12.26 7.68 -0.65
N ARG A 49 -13.20 7.03 0.05
CA ARG A 49 -12.93 6.47 1.37
C ARG A 49 -11.85 5.40 1.31
N TYR A 50 -11.91 4.51 0.32
CA TYR A 50 -10.87 3.50 0.12
C TYR A 50 -9.50 4.13 -0.11
N ALA A 51 -9.38 5.16 -0.96
CA ALA A 51 -8.11 5.86 -1.21
C ALA A 51 -7.49 6.44 0.07
N ALA A 52 -8.31 6.97 0.98
CA ALA A 52 -7.84 7.45 2.28
C ALA A 52 -7.35 6.29 3.19
N LEU A 53 -8.10 5.18 3.21
CA LEU A 53 -7.77 4.01 4.03
C LEU A 53 -6.48 3.32 3.56
N VAL A 54 -6.27 3.13 2.25
CA VAL A 54 -5.03 2.53 1.76
C VAL A 54 -3.83 3.44 1.92
N HIS A 55 -4.01 4.76 1.91
CA HIS A 55 -2.93 5.66 2.28
C HIS A 55 -2.50 5.45 3.74
N GLU A 56 -3.48 5.36 4.65
CA GLU A 56 -3.23 5.02 6.06
C GLU A 56 -2.61 3.63 6.22
N PHE A 57 -3.02 2.63 5.42
CA PHE A 57 -2.43 1.29 5.43
C PHE A 57 -0.91 1.33 5.21
N HIS A 58 -0.44 2.04 4.17
CA HIS A 58 1.00 2.14 3.90
C HIS A 58 1.73 2.89 5.01
N ASP A 59 1.13 3.94 5.57
CA ASP A 59 1.73 4.69 6.70
C ASP A 59 1.85 3.82 7.96
N LEU A 60 0.82 3.03 8.28
CA LEU A 60 0.84 2.07 9.39
C LEU A 60 1.88 0.98 9.17
N LEU A 61 2.01 0.47 7.95
CA LEU A 61 3.01 -0.53 7.58
C LEU A 61 4.44 0.00 7.77
N VAL A 62 4.71 1.22 7.29
CA VAL A 62 6.03 1.88 7.42
C VAL A 62 6.35 2.21 8.88
N ARG A 63 5.39 2.71 9.65
CA ARG A 63 5.56 2.96 11.08
C ARG A 63 5.78 1.66 11.85
N GLY A 64 4.98 0.64 11.56
CA GLY A 64 5.03 -0.67 12.20
C GLY A 64 6.38 -1.36 11.99
N ALA A 65 7.08 -1.09 10.88
CA ALA A 65 8.43 -1.58 10.64
C ALA A 65 9.46 -1.10 11.68
N ASP A 66 9.17 -0.05 12.44
CA ASP A 66 10.03 0.54 13.50
C ASP A 66 11.48 0.79 13.03
N ASN A 67 11.58 1.30 11.81
CA ASN A 67 12.84 1.72 11.21
C ASN A 67 12.73 3.20 10.87
N GLY A 68 13.13 4.06 11.81
CA GLY A 68 13.01 5.51 11.66
C GLY A 68 13.76 6.10 10.46
N LYS A 69 14.80 5.42 9.94
CA LYS A 69 15.47 5.83 8.70
C LYS A 69 14.63 5.52 7.47
N LEU A 70 14.07 4.31 7.41
CA LEU A 70 13.12 3.93 6.36
C LEU A 70 11.93 4.89 6.36
N GLU A 71 11.32 5.14 7.52
CA GLU A 71 10.18 6.05 7.66
C GLU A 71 10.52 7.46 7.17
N ALA A 72 11.68 8.01 7.55
CA ALA A 72 12.09 9.34 7.11
C ALA A 72 12.22 9.42 5.57
N HIS A 73 12.87 8.43 4.95
CA HIS A 73 13.02 8.38 3.50
C HIS A 73 11.68 8.17 2.78
N TYR A 74 10.80 7.33 3.33
CA TYR A 74 9.45 7.16 2.83
C TYR A 74 8.65 8.46 2.87
N ARG A 75 8.67 9.20 3.99
CA ARG A 75 7.99 10.50 4.10
C ARG A 75 8.52 11.51 3.08
N THR A 76 9.84 11.60 2.88
CA THR A 76 10.43 12.47 1.85
C THR A 76 9.94 12.10 0.45
N LEU A 77 9.91 10.81 0.13
CA LEU A 77 9.43 10.31 -1.15
C LEU A 77 7.94 10.63 -1.36
N MET A 78 7.11 10.38 -0.35
CA MET A 78 5.66 10.61 -0.43
C MET A 78 5.31 12.09 -0.59
N ASN A 79 6.13 13.01 -0.06
CA ASN A 79 5.96 14.45 -0.30
C ASN A 79 6.21 14.87 -1.76
N GLN A 80 6.98 14.09 -2.52
CA GLN A 80 7.21 14.32 -3.95
C GLN A 80 6.11 13.71 -4.83
N LEU A 81 5.36 12.76 -4.28
CA LEU A 81 4.23 12.14 -4.94
C LEU A 81 2.97 12.94 -4.62
N ALA A 82 2.21 13.33 -5.64
CA ALA A 82 0.82 13.77 -5.45
C ALA A 82 -0.07 12.54 -5.12
N TYR A 83 0.30 11.76 -4.11
CA TYR A 83 -0.08 10.35 -3.97
C TYR A 83 -1.60 10.15 -3.95
N ALA A 84 -2.33 10.95 -3.17
CA ALA A 84 -3.78 10.88 -3.11
C ALA A 84 -4.43 11.06 -4.50
N ARG A 85 -3.90 11.94 -5.34
CA ARG A 85 -4.38 12.11 -6.73
C ARG A 85 -4.05 10.88 -7.58
N LEU A 86 -2.81 10.40 -7.50
CA LEU A 86 -2.34 9.26 -8.29
C LEU A 86 -3.09 7.96 -7.95
N VAL A 87 -3.38 7.72 -6.68
CA VAL A 87 -4.19 6.57 -6.24
C VAL A 87 -5.60 6.67 -6.83
N ARG A 88 -6.24 7.84 -6.76
CA ARG A 88 -7.58 8.01 -7.38
C ARG A 88 -7.57 7.75 -8.88
N THR A 89 -6.57 8.25 -9.61
CA THR A 89 -6.41 7.96 -11.04
C THR A 89 -6.19 6.47 -11.29
N SER A 90 -5.40 5.76 -10.47
CA SER A 90 -5.25 4.31 -10.60
C SER A 90 -6.57 3.57 -10.39
N LEU A 91 -7.36 4.00 -9.38
CA LEU A 91 -8.62 3.37 -9.00
C LEU A 91 -9.78 3.62 -9.97
N SER A 92 -9.68 4.57 -10.90
CA SER A 92 -10.70 4.76 -11.95
C SER A 92 -10.73 3.61 -12.96
N ARG A 93 -9.64 2.82 -13.05
CA ARG A 93 -9.61 1.61 -13.87
C ARG A 93 -10.64 0.59 -13.35
N PRO A 94 -11.56 0.09 -14.20
CA PRO A 94 -12.52 -0.93 -13.80
C PRO A 94 -11.85 -2.14 -13.14
N GLY A 95 -12.40 -2.61 -12.02
CA GLY A 95 -11.89 -3.76 -11.26
C GLY A 95 -10.67 -3.49 -10.35
N ARG A 96 -9.93 -2.39 -10.57
CA ARG A 96 -8.70 -2.10 -9.81
C ARG A 96 -8.94 -1.95 -8.32
N LEU A 97 -10.09 -1.38 -7.92
CA LEU A 97 -10.48 -1.21 -6.52
C LEU A 97 -10.43 -2.54 -5.76
N SER A 98 -11.16 -3.56 -6.24
CA SER A 98 -11.20 -4.88 -5.62
C SER A 98 -9.88 -5.65 -5.77
N GLU A 99 -9.15 -5.47 -6.87
CA GLU A 99 -7.82 -6.06 -7.03
C GLU A 99 -6.83 -5.54 -5.96
N SER A 100 -6.84 -4.21 -5.76
CA SER A 100 -5.99 -3.52 -4.80
C SER A 100 -6.27 -4.00 -3.38
N ASP A 101 -7.55 -4.14 -3.03
CA ASP A 101 -7.98 -4.56 -1.71
C ASP A 101 -7.49 -5.99 -1.40
N ASN A 102 -7.66 -6.91 -2.37
CA ASN A 102 -7.14 -8.27 -2.27
C ASN A 102 -5.59 -8.32 -2.16
N GLU A 103 -4.88 -7.41 -2.81
CA GLU A 103 -3.42 -7.29 -2.66
C GLU A 103 -3.04 -6.91 -1.22
N HIS A 104 -3.69 -5.91 -0.63
CA HIS A 104 -3.43 -5.48 0.75
C HIS A 104 -3.73 -6.58 1.78
N HIS A 105 -4.84 -7.31 1.62
CA HIS A 105 -5.17 -8.47 2.47
C HIS A 105 -4.08 -9.54 2.43
N ARG A 106 -3.54 -9.85 1.24
CA ARG A 106 -2.45 -10.83 1.11
C ARG A 106 -1.18 -10.36 1.84
N VAL A 107 -0.83 -9.08 1.74
CA VAL A 107 0.31 -8.51 2.47
C VAL A 107 0.09 -8.64 3.98
N LEU A 108 -1.08 -8.23 4.48
CA LEU A 108 -1.38 -8.29 5.90
C LEU A 108 -1.38 -9.73 6.43
N ALA A 109 -1.96 -10.67 5.69
CA ALA A 109 -1.95 -12.09 6.06
C ALA A 109 -0.53 -12.64 6.20
N LEU A 110 0.38 -12.28 5.30
CA LEU A 110 1.79 -12.69 5.35
C LEU A 110 2.54 -12.05 6.52
N ILE A 111 2.25 -10.77 6.80
CA ILE A 111 2.77 -10.08 7.98
C ILE A 111 2.35 -10.80 9.27
N LEU A 112 1.06 -11.11 9.42
CA LEU A 112 0.51 -11.79 10.61
C LEU A 112 1.04 -13.23 10.74
N ALA A 113 1.29 -13.90 9.62
CA ALA A 113 1.94 -15.21 9.57
C ALA A 113 3.47 -15.16 9.83
N LYS A 114 4.03 -13.96 10.00
CA LYS A 114 5.48 -13.70 10.16
C LYS A 114 6.32 -14.19 8.96
N ASP A 115 5.72 -14.27 7.78
CA ASP A 115 6.43 -14.56 6.53
C ASP A 115 6.98 -13.28 5.92
N GLY A 116 8.16 -12.88 6.37
CA GLY A 116 8.80 -11.63 5.94
C GLY A 116 9.19 -11.62 4.46
N ASP A 117 9.69 -12.74 3.92
CA ASP A 117 10.08 -12.82 2.51
C ASP A 117 8.84 -12.80 1.59
N GLY A 118 7.77 -13.49 1.99
CA GLY A 118 6.48 -13.44 1.31
C GLY A 118 5.88 -12.04 1.34
N ALA A 119 5.84 -11.40 2.52
CA ALA A 119 5.29 -10.06 2.71
C ALA A 119 6.01 -9.02 1.84
N GLU A 120 7.36 -9.03 1.82
CA GLU A 120 8.14 -8.16 0.94
C GLU A 120 7.78 -8.40 -0.53
N ARG A 121 7.82 -9.65 -0.99
CA ARG A 121 7.56 -9.96 -2.41
C ARG A 121 6.18 -9.47 -2.85
N VAL A 122 5.13 -9.78 -2.10
CA VAL A 122 3.75 -9.39 -2.44
C VAL A 122 3.56 -7.88 -2.36
N MET A 123 4.18 -7.21 -1.38
CA MET A 123 4.09 -5.74 -1.27
C MET A 123 4.76 -5.05 -2.47
N ARG A 124 5.88 -5.57 -2.94
CA ARG A 124 6.55 -5.06 -4.15
C ARG A 124 5.72 -5.28 -5.40
N GLU A 125 5.12 -6.47 -5.56
CA GLU A 125 4.19 -6.76 -6.65
C GLU A 125 3.00 -5.77 -6.66
N HIS A 126 2.39 -5.52 -5.49
CA HIS A 126 1.33 -4.54 -5.33
C HIS A 126 1.73 -3.14 -5.82
N VAL A 127 2.89 -2.63 -5.40
CA VAL A 127 3.34 -1.28 -5.82
C VAL A 127 3.58 -1.23 -7.33
N ARG A 128 4.15 -2.28 -7.92
CA ARG A 128 4.34 -2.38 -9.39
C ARG A 128 3.01 -2.38 -10.13
N PHE A 129 2.02 -3.14 -9.67
CA PHE A 129 0.70 -3.17 -10.29
C PHE A 129 -0.04 -1.84 -10.16
N SER A 130 0.06 -1.18 -9.01
CA SER A 130 -0.42 0.19 -8.82
C SER A 130 0.21 1.19 -9.81
N HIS A 131 1.52 1.10 -10.01
CA HIS A 131 2.24 1.92 -10.98
C HIS A 131 1.79 1.66 -12.42
N GLN A 132 1.69 0.39 -12.83
CA GLN A 132 1.23 0.02 -14.17
C GLN A 132 -0.21 0.48 -14.44
N ALA A 133 -1.10 0.31 -13.46
CA ALA A 133 -2.48 0.77 -13.54
C ALA A 133 -2.58 2.29 -13.73
N LEU A 134 -1.76 3.05 -12.98
CA LEU A 134 -1.68 4.51 -13.10
C LEU A 134 -1.20 4.95 -14.48
N MET A 135 -0.09 4.38 -14.98
CA MET A 135 0.46 4.73 -16.29
C MET A 135 -0.55 4.43 -17.41
N ALA A 136 -1.22 3.28 -17.34
CA ALA A 136 -2.25 2.90 -18.32
C ALA A 136 -3.49 3.79 -18.31
N GLU A 137 -3.76 4.53 -17.23
CA GLU A 137 -4.83 5.53 -17.18
C GLU A 137 -4.34 6.89 -17.71
N MET A 138 -3.12 7.30 -17.32
CA MET A 138 -2.51 8.54 -17.81
C MET A 138 -2.34 8.53 -19.34
N ASP A 139 -1.98 7.39 -19.92
CA ASP A 139 -1.85 7.22 -21.37
C ASP A 139 -3.21 7.24 -22.10
N ARG A 140 -4.33 7.02 -21.39
CA ARG A 140 -5.69 7.14 -21.97
C ARG A 140 -6.22 8.56 -21.94
N GLU A 141 -5.70 9.41 -21.05
CA GLU A 141 -6.10 10.82 -20.92
C GLU A 141 -5.29 11.78 -21.81
N GLY A 142 -4.16 11.31 -22.39
CA GLY A 142 -3.27 12.08 -23.27
C GLY A 142 -3.48 11.79 -24.75
#